data_AF-A0A534XKE1-F1
#
_entry.id   AF-A0A534XKE1-F1
#
_cell.length_a   1.000
_cell.length_b   1.000
_cell.length_c   1.000
_cell.angle_alpha   90.00
_cell.angle_beta   90.00
_cell.angle_gamma   90.00
#
_symmetry.space_group_name_H-M   'P 1'
#
loop_
_entity.id
_entity.type
_entity.pdbx_description
1 polymer ?
#
loop_
_entity_poly.entity_id
_entity_poly.type
_entity_poly.pdbx_seq_one_letter_code
_entity_poly.pdbx_strand_id
1 'polypeptide(L)'
;MRARVSPLRKPVRADGVRVPGDKSISHRALLFAALADGESRVAGLSGGDDVRSTARCLAQLGVPLLRGDGTPWGPKPRSQEFPEEGRPTFLPPERPASSAPLPERDPDMEEDDAIILGRGLGGLRDPVGRLDCGNSGTTIRLLLGILAGAGVEATLTGDESLSQRPMERVAKPLRQLGAEIETTHGKPPVIVRRGHPLRGSAIASDVASAQVKSSVLLAGLFAQGETSFTEPAKSRDHTERLLRTMGAEIVQRGNTVAVRGRAKLGGFALDVPGDLSSAAFLIAAALLAPEGSTLSLQHVGVNPTRAGFLDAVAMFGARLQLELGESGGPEPVAGLTVQAQKLRGAELEGDIVLRAIDEVPILAVLGAFAEGETVIRGAQELRVKESDRLAQMAAGLRAMGAHVDELPDGLRIQGGALRGAAAIDSAMDHRIALAFSVAALAAREPCTISGAEWADVSFPGFYALLRTMGAEVEIFS
;
A
#
# COMPACT_ATOMS: atom_id res chain seq x y z
N MET A 1 0.71 -0.61 22.13
CA MET A 1 0.31 -1.97 22.52
C MET A 1 1.47 -2.93 22.28
N ARG A 2 1.45 -4.11 22.89
CA ARG A 2 2.47 -5.14 22.75
C ARG A 2 1.84 -6.47 22.38
N ALA A 3 2.53 -7.23 21.53
CA ALA A 3 2.18 -8.60 21.16
C ALA A 3 3.27 -9.55 21.65
N ARG A 4 2.91 -10.52 22.49
CA ARG A 4 3.76 -11.67 22.76
C ARG A 4 3.38 -12.78 21.78
N VAL A 5 4.33 -13.18 20.95
CA VAL A 5 4.14 -14.21 19.91
C VAL A 5 4.96 -15.43 20.27
N SER A 6 4.28 -16.56 20.45
CA SER A 6 4.90 -17.85 20.74
C SER A 6 5.26 -18.62 19.45
N PRO A 7 6.32 -19.45 19.47
CA PRO A 7 6.67 -20.28 18.32
C PRO A 7 5.60 -21.31 17.95
N LEU A 8 5.44 -21.54 16.65
CA LEU A 8 4.65 -22.66 16.13
C LEU A 8 5.38 -23.98 16.40
N ARG A 9 4.76 -24.83 17.22
CA ARG A 9 5.32 -26.15 17.58
C ARG A 9 4.72 -27.32 16.82
N LYS A 10 3.57 -27.11 16.18
CA LYS A 10 2.82 -28.13 15.47
C LYS A 10 2.59 -27.69 14.03
N PRO A 11 2.47 -28.64 13.08
CA PRO A 11 2.13 -28.31 11.70
C PRO A 11 0.76 -27.62 11.62
N VAL A 12 0.65 -26.64 10.73
CA VAL A 12 -0.56 -25.85 10.50
C VAL A 12 -1.07 -26.09 9.09
N ARG A 13 -2.38 -26.27 8.93
CA ARG A 13 -3.02 -26.27 7.61
C ARG A 13 -4.04 -25.14 7.55
N ALA A 14 -3.87 -24.26 6.59
CA ALA A 14 -4.74 -23.12 6.35
C ALA A 14 -5.11 -23.07 4.87
N ASP A 15 -6.34 -23.48 4.55
CA ASP A 15 -6.83 -23.55 3.17
C ASP A 15 -7.85 -22.44 2.92
N GLY A 16 -7.81 -21.85 1.72
CA GLY A 16 -8.78 -20.84 1.31
C GLY A 16 -8.65 -19.49 2.03
N VAL A 17 -7.47 -19.16 2.56
CA VAL A 17 -7.25 -17.90 3.28
C VAL A 17 -7.26 -16.73 2.29
N ARG A 18 -7.96 -15.65 2.65
CA ARG A 18 -7.92 -14.37 1.94
C ARG A 18 -7.13 -13.36 2.75
N VAL A 19 -6.32 -12.57 2.04
CA VAL A 19 -5.61 -11.42 2.61
C VAL A 19 -6.39 -10.14 2.31
N PRO A 20 -6.18 -9.06 3.08
CA PRO A 20 -6.79 -7.76 2.78
C PRO A 20 -6.45 -7.30 1.37
N GLY A 21 -7.34 -6.50 0.77
CA GLY A 21 -7.14 -5.93 -0.55
C GLY A 21 -5.87 -5.10 -0.69
N ASP A 22 -5.35 -5.04 -1.91
CA ASP A 22 -4.16 -4.27 -2.25
C ASP A 22 -4.35 -2.79 -1.96
N LYS A 23 -3.51 -2.26 -1.06
CA LYS A 23 -3.57 -0.85 -0.65
C LYS A 23 -3.35 0.11 -1.80
N SER A 24 -2.40 -0.20 -2.69
CA SER A 24 -2.04 0.67 -3.82
C SER A 24 -3.16 0.76 -4.85
N ILE A 25 -3.85 -0.35 -5.12
CA ILE A 25 -5.01 -0.43 -6.01
C ILE A 25 -6.21 0.26 -5.34
N SER A 26 -6.45 0.01 -4.04
CA SER A 26 -7.54 0.64 -3.28
C SER A 26 -7.51 2.18 -3.33
N HIS A 27 -6.34 2.79 -3.11
CA HIS A 27 -6.18 4.24 -3.26
C HIS A 27 -6.57 4.74 -4.65
N ARG A 28 -6.12 4.04 -5.69
CA ARG A 28 -6.36 4.43 -7.10
C ARG A 28 -7.82 4.23 -7.47
N ALA A 29 -8.44 3.15 -7.02
CA ALA A 29 -9.85 2.88 -7.23
C ALA A 29 -10.71 4.04 -6.70
N LEU A 30 -10.50 4.46 -5.45
CA LEU A 30 -11.23 5.60 -4.87
C LEU A 30 -10.95 6.92 -5.60
N LEU A 31 -9.67 7.26 -5.79
CA LEU A 31 -9.27 8.53 -6.42
C LEU A 31 -9.77 8.64 -7.86
N PHE A 32 -9.78 7.54 -8.61
CA PHE A 32 -10.10 7.59 -10.03
C PHE A 32 -11.62 7.49 -10.23
N ALA A 33 -12.32 6.71 -9.41
CA ALA A 33 -13.77 6.69 -9.38
C ALA A 33 -14.35 8.10 -9.11
N ALA A 34 -13.70 8.91 -8.27
CA ALA A 34 -14.07 10.31 -8.06
C ALA A 34 -14.00 11.17 -9.34
N LEU A 35 -13.10 10.83 -10.26
CA LEU A 35 -12.86 11.52 -11.53
C LEU A 35 -13.70 10.95 -12.70
N ALA A 36 -14.39 9.83 -12.48
CA ALA A 36 -15.21 9.19 -13.49
C ALA A 36 -16.52 9.95 -13.73
N ASP A 37 -17.06 9.81 -14.93
CA ASP A 37 -18.44 10.10 -15.26
C ASP A 37 -19.29 8.86 -14.90
N GLY A 38 -20.19 9.01 -13.93
CA GLY A 38 -21.11 7.96 -13.50
C GLY A 38 -20.71 7.25 -12.20
N GLU A 39 -21.36 6.11 -11.95
CA GLU A 39 -21.17 5.30 -10.74
C GLU A 39 -19.98 4.33 -10.90
N SER A 40 -19.21 4.15 -9.83
CA SER A 40 -18.23 3.07 -9.72
C SER A 40 -18.48 2.24 -8.48
N ARG A 41 -18.26 0.92 -8.58
CA ARG A 41 -18.39 -0.05 -7.49
C ARG A 41 -17.05 -0.73 -7.27
N VAL A 42 -16.56 -0.71 -6.04
CA VAL A 42 -15.25 -1.27 -5.69
C VAL A 42 -15.43 -2.23 -4.52
N ALA A 43 -15.20 -3.51 -4.78
CA ALA A 43 -15.20 -4.57 -3.77
C ALA A 43 -13.77 -4.89 -3.31
N GLY A 44 -13.63 -5.47 -2.12
CA GLY A 44 -12.35 -5.95 -1.60
C GLY A 44 -11.37 -4.84 -1.23
N LEU A 45 -11.85 -3.64 -0.93
CA LEU A 45 -10.98 -2.52 -0.56
C LEU A 45 -10.14 -2.84 0.68
N SER A 46 -8.91 -2.32 0.71
CA SER A 46 -8.06 -2.38 1.90
C SER A 46 -8.71 -1.58 3.05
N GLY A 47 -9.00 -2.24 4.17
CA GLY A 47 -9.63 -1.64 5.35
C GLY A 47 -8.72 -0.72 6.19
N GLY A 48 -7.48 -0.49 5.77
CA GLY A 48 -6.47 0.29 6.50
C GLY A 48 -6.71 1.81 6.52
N ASP A 49 -6.15 2.48 7.52
CA ASP A 49 -6.35 3.92 7.77
C ASP A 49 -5.89 4.84 6.64
N ASP A 50 -4.89 4.42 5.86
CA ASP A 50 -4.41 5.16 4.69
C ASP A 50 -5.52 5.33 3.62
N VAL A 51 -6.23 4.24 3.31
CA VAL A 51 -7.31 4.23 2.32
C VAL A 51 -8.50 5.02 2.86
N ARG A 52 -8.81 4.89 4.15
CA ARG A 52 -9.82 5.72 4.83
C ARG A 52 -9.48 7.21 4.75
N SER A 53 -8.21 7.58 4.87
CA SER A 53 -7.77 8.98 4.72
C SER A 53 -8.02 9.51 3.30
N THR A 54 -7.90 8.65 2.29
CA THR A 54 -8.25 8.98 0.90
C THR A 54 -9.74 9.23 0.75
N ALA A 55 -10.57 8.33 1.28
CA ALA A 55 -12.03 8.47 1.29
C ALA A 55 -12.46 9.79 1.96
N ARG A 56 -11.90 10.12 3.14
CA ARG A 56 -12.19 11.37 3.86
C ARG A 56 -11.81 12.61 3.05
N CYS A 57 -10.63 12.60 2.42
CA CYS A 57 -10.20 13.71 1.55
C CYS A 57 -11.16 13.90 0.37
N LEU A 58 -11.59 12.81 -0.29
CA LEU A 58 -12.54 12.87 -1.41
C LEU A 58 -13.92 13.36 -0.98
N ALA A 59 -14.39 12.96 0.20
CA ALA A 59 -15.64 13.47 0.75
C ALA A 59 -15.59 14.99 0.98
N GLN A 60 -14.47 15.54 1.48
CA GLN A 60 -14.27 16.99 1.61
C GLN A 60 -14.23 17.71 0.25
N LEU A 61 -13.83 17.02 -0.81
CA LEU A 61 -13.84 17.53 -2.19
C LEU A 61 -15.22 17.40 -2.87
N GLY A 62 -16.25 16.98 -2.13
CA GLY A 62 -17.64 16.90 -2.61
C GLY A 62 -17.97 15.62 -3.39
N VAL A 63 -17.18 14.55 -3.22
CA VAL A 63 -17.44 13.24 -3.85
C VAL A 63 -18.36 12.40 -2.95
N PRO A 64 -19.56 12.01 -3.39
CA PRO A 64 -20.41 11.08 -2.65
C PRO A 64 -19.79 9.68 -2.63
N LEU A 65 -19.44 9.22 -1.44
CA LEU A 65 -18.80 7.93 -1.18
C LEU A 65 -19.63 7.16 -0.14
N LEU A 66 -20.09 5.97 -0.50
CA LEU A 66 -20.82 5.05 0.39
C LEU A 66 -20.01 3.78 0.60
N ARG A 67 -20.16 3.19 1.78
CA ARG A 67 -19.72 1.84 2.08
C ARG A 67 -20.66 0.82 1.44
N GLY A 68 -20.27 -0.44 1.34
CA GLY A 68 -21.12 -1.49 0.76
C GLY A 68 -22.48 -1.64 1.47
N ASP A 69 -22.53 -1.34 2.78
CA ASP A 69 -23.75 -1.31 3.57
C ASP A 69 -24.66 -0.07 3.33
N GLY A 70 -24.26 0.83 2.42
CA GLY A 70 -24.97 2.06 2.08
C GLY A 70 -24.72 3.23 3.03
N THR A 71 -23.90 3.05 4.08
CA THR A 71 -23.56 4.14 4.99
C THR A 71 -22.52 5.07 4.37
N PRO A 72 -22.56 6.40 4.62
CA PRO A 72 -21.49 7.29 4.22
C PRO A 72 -20.15 6.85 4.83
N TRP A 73 -19.06 7.04 4.10
CA TRP A 73 -17.72 6.85 4.68
C TRP A 73 -17.47 7.89 5.78
N GLY A 74 -17.66 7.47 7.03
CA GLY A 74 -17.36 8.24 8.24
C GLY A 74 -16.12 7.71 8.98
N PRO A 75 -15.62 8.43 9.99
CA PRO A 75 -14.57 7.90 10.85
C PRO A 75 -15.08 6.67 11.62
N LYS A 76 -14.36 5.54 11.54
CA LYS A 76 -14.35 4.59 12.67
C LYS A 76 -13.46 5.23 13.75
N PRO A 77 -13.87 5.24 15.03
CA PRO A 77 -12.98 5.69 16.09
C PRO A 77 -11.68 4.88 15.97
N ARG A 78 -10.52 5.55 16.05
CA ARG A 78 -9.25 4.84 16.23
C ARG A 78 -9.41 3.91 17.43
N SER A 79 -8.77 2.75 17.42
CA SER A 79 -8.84 1.76 18.50
C SER A 79 -8.36 2.27 19.88
N GLN A 80 -8.00 3.56 20.01
CA GLN A 80 -7.67 4.24 21.26
C GLN A 80 -8.25 5.65 21.42
N GLU A 81 -9.06 6.17 20.50
CA GLU A 81 -9.76 7.44 20.71
C GLU A 81 -11.15 7.14 21.30
N PHE A 82 -11.24 7.13 22.63
CA PHE A 82 -12.51 7.39 23.30
C PHE A 82 -13.00 8.75 22.79
N PRO A 83 -14.13 8.82 22.08
CA PRO A 83 -14.68 10.12 21.74
C PRO A 83 -14.99 10.82 23.06
N GLU A 84 -14.46 12.02 23.29
CA GLU A 84 -15.17 12.95 24.16
C GLU A 84 -16.60 13.01 23.62
N GLU A 85 -17.56 12.66 24.47
CA GLU A 85 -18.96 12.53 24.08
C GLU A 85 -19.44 13.79 23.35
N GLY A 86 -20.01 13.60 22.15
CA GLY A 86 -21.02 14.52 21.64
C GLY A 86 -20.64 15.44 20.48
N ARG A 87 -19.49 15.30 19.80
CA ARG A 87 -19.27 15.98 18.51
C ARG A 87 -18.72 15.04 17.44
N PRO A 88 -19.43 14.84 16.30
CA PRO A 88 -18.81 14.20 15.15
C PRO A 88 -17.62 15.06 14.70
N THR A 89 -16.41 14.51 14.73
CA THR A 89 -15.17 15.15 14.24
C THR A 89 -15.20 15.39 12.73
N PHE A 90 -16.17 14.80 12.02
CA PHE A 90 -16.39 14.96 10.60
C PHE A 90 -17.89 14.96 10.28
N LEU A 91 -18.39 16.06 9.72
CA LEU A 91 -19.69 16.12 9.05
C LEU A 91 -19.41 16.23 7.54
N PRO A 92 -19.81 15.25 6.72
CA PRO A 92 -19.67 15.39 5.27
C PRO A 92 -20.47 16.61 4.80
N PRO A 93 -19.98 17.36 3.80
CA PRO A 93 -20.69 18.52 3.29
C PRO A 93 -22.08 18.13 2.78
N GLU A 94 -23.10 18.95 3.05
CA GLU A 94 -24.47 18.69 2.63
C GLU A 94 -24.55 18.52 1.09
N ARG A 95 -25.25 17.47 0.65
CA ARG A 95 -25.49 17.25 -0.79
C ARG A 95 -26.44 18.35 -1.29
N PRO A 96 -26.16 18.98 -2.45
CA PRO A 96 -27.13 19.88 -3.07
C PRO A 96 -28.49 19.20 -3.22
N ALA A 97 -29.58 19.94 -3.00
CA ALA A 97 -30.95 19.42 -3.06
C ALA A 97 -31.31 18.78 -4.42
N SER A 98 -30.60 19.11 -5.50
CA SER A 98 -30.77 18.56 -6.85
C SER A 98 -29.92 17.31 -7.15
N SER A 99 -29.22 16.76 -6.15
CA SER A 99 -28.38 15.57 -6.36
C SER A 99 -29.24 14.33 -6.58
N ALA A 100 -28.81 13.44 -7.49
CA ALA A 100 -29.41 12.12 -7.64
C ALA A 100 -29.48 11.38 -6.29
N PRO A 101 -30.49 10.53 -6.04
CA PRO A 101 -30.51 9.71 -4.82
C PRO A 101 -29.22 8.89 -4.69
N LEU A 102 -28.80 8.65 -3.44
CA LEU A 102 -27.72 7.71 -3.18
C LEU A 102 -28.19 6.29 -3.56
N PRO A 103 -27.33 5.45 -4.14
CA PRO A 103 -27.68 4.06 -4.39
C PRO A 103 -28.00 3.35 -3.07
N GLU A 104 -28.97 2.43 -3.13
CA GLU A 104 -29.32 1.57 -1.99
C GLU A 104 -28.18 0.60 -1.68
N ARG A 105 -28.21 0.02 -0.47
CA ARG A 105 -27.29 -1.04 -0.04
C ARG A 105 -27.26 -2.16 -1.08
N ASP A 106 -26.06 -2.59 -1.42
CA ASP A 106 -25.85 -3.78 -2.26
C ASP A 106 -25.62 -4.99 -1.32
N PRO A 107 -26.49 -6.01 -1.33
CA PRO A 107 -26.34 -7.17 -0.43
C PRO A 107 -25.09 -8.00 -0.74
N ASP A 108 -24.52 -7.86 -1.93
CA ASP A 108 -23.31 -8.57 -2.37
C ASP A 108 -22.02 -7.82 -2.00
N MET A 109 -22.11 -6.62 -1.41
CA MET A 109 -20.95 -5.81 -0.99
C MET A 109 -20.72 -5.84 0.53
N GLU A 110 -19.45 -5.94 0.91
CA GLU A 110 -18.99 -5.95 2.31
C GLU A 110 -18.88 -4.53 2.93
N GLU A 111 -18.68 -4.47 4.25
CA GLU A 111 -18.63 -3.20 5.01
C GLU A 111 -17.54 -2.23 4.52
N ASP A 112 -16.41 -2.76 4.02
CA ASP A 112 -15.29 -1.95 3.55
C ASP A 112 -15.32 -1.69 2.04
N ASP A 113 -16.27 -2.26 1.31
CA ASP A 113 -16.48 -1.96 -0.11
C ASP A 113 -16.98 -0.53 -0.32
N ALA A 114 -16.89 -0.01 -1.53
CA ALA A 114 -17.30 1.35 -1.83
C ALA A 114 -18.17 1.48 -3.08
N ILE A 115 -19.21 2.31 -2.95
CA ILE A 115 -19.98 2.85 -4.07
C ILE A 115 -19.64 4.34 -4.18
N ILE A 116 -19.13 4.74 -5.34
CA ILE A 116 -18.63 6.08 -5.60
C ILE A 116 -19.44 6.71 -6.72
N LEU A 117 -20.03 7.88 -6.45
CA LEU A 117 -20.67 8.68 -7.49
C LEU A 117 -19.65 9.68 -8.04
N GLY A 118 -19.04 9.31 -9.17
CA GLY A 118 -18.03 10.12 -9.83
C GLY A 118 -18.54 11.51 -10.19
N ARG A 119 -17.62 12.48 -10.14
CA ARG A 119 -17.91 13.90 -10.39
C ARG A 119 -17.37 14.38 -11.74
N GLY A 120 -16.79 13.48 -12.53
CA GLY A 120 -16.00 13.82 -13.71
C GLY A 120 -14.76 14.64 -13.35
N LEU A 121 -13.92 14.96 -14.34
CA LEU A 121 -12.73 15.79 -14.13
C LEU A 121 -13.06 17.21 -13.62
N GLY A 122 -14.23 17.75 -13.97
CA GLY A 122 -14.60 19.14 -13.62
C GLY A 122 -15.43 19.32 -12.36
N GLY A 123 -15.79 18.25 -11.63
CA GLY A 123 -16.80 18.31 -10.58
C GLY A 123 -16.30 18.27 -9.14
N LEU A 124 -14.98 18.27 -8.92
CA LEU A 124 -14.38 18.41 -7.59
C LEU A 124 -14.55 19.85 -7.08
N ARG A 125 -14.66 19.99 -5.76
CA ARG A 125 -14.88 21.29 -5.08
C ARG A 125 -13.69 21.66 -4.21
N ASP A 126 -13.53 22.95 -3.97
CA ASP A 126 -12.59 23.46 -2.97
C ASP A 126 -13.00 22.92 -1.58
N PRO A 127 -12.09 22.30 -0.83
CA PRO A 127 -12.39 21.72 0.47
C PRO A 127 -12.58 22.80 1.54
N VAL A 128 -13.40 22.50 2.55
CA VAL A 128 -13.51 23.35 3.74
C VAL A 128 -12.38 22.99 4.70
N GLY A 129 -11.31 23.79 4.69
CA GLY A 129 -10.14 23.60 5.56
C GLY A 129 -9.03 22.77 4.93
N ARG A 130 -8.26 22.06 5.77
CA ARG A 130 -7.10 21.28 5.34
C ARG A 130 -7.48 19.84 5.03
N LEU A 131 -6.93 19.30 3.95
CA LEU A 131 -7.04 17.89 3.60
C LEU A 131 -6.01 17.09 4.41
N ASP A 132 -6.47 16.44 5.47
CA ASP A 132 -5.64 15.56 6.30
C ASP A 132 -5.47 14.18 5.65
N CYS A 133 -4.27 13.93 5.15
CA CYS A 133 -3.89 12.68 4.50
C CYS A 133 -3.43 11.59 5.51
N GLY A 134 -3.48 11.87 6.82
CA GLY A 134 -2.98 10.95 7.86
C GLY A 134 -1.48 10.64 7.66
N ASN A 135 -1.12 9.36 7.66
CA ASN A 135 0.23 8.89 7.36
C ASN A 135 0.46 8.60 5.85
N SER A 136 -0.59 8.73 5.03
CA SER A 136 -0.61 8.20 3.67
C SER A 136 0.15 9.07 2.68
N GLY A 137 1.40 8.66 2.42
CA GLY A 137 2.24 9.23 1.37
C GLY A 137 1.67 9.02 -0.04
N THR A 138 0.85 7.98 -0.25
CA THR A 138 0.18 7.76 -1.54
C THR A 138 -0.95 8.76 -1.74
N THR A 139 -1.78 8.98 -0.72
CA THR A 139 -2.91 9.93 -0.77
C THR A 139 -2.41 11.34 -1.09
N ILE A 140 -1.48 11.88 -0.29
CA ILE A 140 -1.04 13.27 -0.49
C ILE A 140 -0.39 13.50 -1.87
N ARG A 141 0.36 12.52 -2.38
CA ARG A 141 1.10 12.66 -3.65
C ARG A 141 0.20 12.53 -4.87
N LEU A 142 -0.71 11.56 -4.88
CA LEU A 142 -1.64 11.39 -6.00
C LEU A 142 -2.69 12.50 -5.99
N LEU A 143 -3.23 12.84 -4.81
CA LEU A 143 -4.21 13.92 -4.69
C LEU A 143 -3.62 15.27 -5.08
N LEU A 144 -2.35 15.54 -4.78
CA LEU A 144 -1.64 16.74 -5.24
C LEU A 144 -1.68 16.88 -6.79
N GLY A 145 -1.48 15.78 -7.53
CA GLY A 145 -1.56 15.79 -8.99
C GLY A 145 -2.99 16.05 -9.50
N ILE A 146 -3.98 15.45 -8.84
CA ILE A 146 -5.40 15.66 -9.15
C ILE A 146 -5.82 17.10 -8.89
N LEU A 147 -5.49 17.66 -7.73
CA LEU A 147 -5.86 19.03 -7.34
C LEU A 147 -5.19 20.07 -8.25
N ALA A 148 -3.91 19.86 -8.56
CA ALA A 148 -3.18 20.69 -9.51
C ALA A 148 -3.82 20.68 -10.90
N GLY A 149 -4.23 19.51 -11.40
CA GLY A 149 -4.89 19.38 -12.70
C GLY A 149 -6.32 19.94 -12.70
N ALA A 150 -7.08 19.70 -11.64
CA ALA A 150 -8.46 20.16 -11.50
C ALA A 150 -8.56 21.67 -11.20
N GLY A 151 -7.45 22.33 -10.86
CA GLY A 151 -7.44 23.74 -10.45
C GLY A 151 -8.20 23.97 -9.14
N VAL A 152 -8.15 23.01 -8.22
CA VAL A 152 -8.79 23.08 -6.90
C VAL A 152 -7.78 23.63 -5.90
N GLU A 153 -8.15 24.72 -5.23
CA GLU A 153 -7.29 25.33 -4.21
C GLU A 153 -7.41 24.54 -2.90
N ALA A 154 -6.29 24.07 -2.36
CA ALA A 154 -6.29 23.24 -1.16
C ALA A 154 -4.96 23.26 -0.43
N THR A 155 -5.01 23.02 0.88
CA THR A 155 -3.83 22.73 1.71
C THR A 155 -3.87 21.26 2.13
N LEU A 156 -2.86 20.49 1.75
CA LEU A 156 -2.71 19.09 2.15
C LEU A 156 -1.73 18.98 3.33
N THR A 157 -2.11 18.21 4.34
CA THR A 157 -1.31 17.96 5.55
C THR A 157 -1.32 16.48 5.90
N GLY A 158 -0.57 16.09 6.93
CA GLY A 158 -0.62 14.76 7.52
C GLY A 158 -0.18 14.76 8.97
N ASP A 159 0.01 13.57 9.51
CA ASP A 159 0.58 13.38 10.84
C ASP A 159 2.07 13.76 10.90
N GLU A 160 2.70 13.53 12.06
CA GLU A 160 4.11 13.85 12.28
C GLU A 160 5.04 13.08 11.33
N SER A 161 4.76 11.80 11.05
CA SER A 161 5.55 11.00 10.12
C SER A 161 5.45 11.52 8.69
N LEU A 162 4.23 11.76 8.19
CA LEU A 162 3.99 12.25 6.84
C LEU A 162 4.57 13.65 6.64
N SER A 163 4.52 14.51 7.68
CA SER A 163 5.06 15.87 7.65
C SER A 163 6.57 15.93 7.47
N GLN A 164 7.31 14.84 7.71
CA GLN A 164 8.74 14.78 7.44
C GLN A 164 9.09 14.30 6.02
N ARG A 165 8.12 13.79 5.25
CA ARG A 165 8.40 13.14 3.97
C ARG A 165 8.63 14.16 2.85
N PRO A 166 9.60 13.92 1.96
CA PRO A 166 9.90 14.84 0.86
C PRO A 166 8.76 14.87 -0.17
N MET A 167 8.40 16.09 -0.58
CA MET A 167 7.34 16.39 -1.55
C MET A 167 7.87 17.04 -2.83
N GLU A 168 9.10 17.58 -2.85
CA GLU A 168 9.67 18.21 -4.06
C GLU A 168 9.78 17.27 -5.26
N ARG A 169 10.00 15.97 -5.02
CA ARG A 169 10.01 14.97 -6.08
C ARG A 169 8.68 14.89 -6.86
N VAL A 170 7.57 15.36 -6.26
CA VAL A 170 6.25 15.44 -6.89
C VAL A 170 5.90 16.88 -7.28
N ALA A 171 6.18 17.86 -6.41
CA ALA A 171 5.85 19.25 -6.66
C ALA A 171 6.63 19.83 -7.86
N LYS A 172 7.93 19.52 -7.99
CA LYS A 172 8.77 20.01 -9.10
C LYS A 172 8.23 19.62 -10.47
N PRO A 173 7.95 18.34 -10.80
CA PRO A 173 7.41 17.99 -12.12
C PRO A 173 6.00 18.56 -12.35
N LEU A 174 5.16 18.70 -11.32
CA LEU A 174 3.86 19.36 -11.48
C LEU A 174 3.98 20.85 -11.80
N ARG A 175 4.94 21.57 -11.18
CA ARG A 175 5.26 22.96 -11.55
C ARG A 175 5.75 23.08 -12.99
N GLN A 176 6.46 22.07 -13.52
CA GLN A 176 6.85 22.03 -14.93
C GLN A 176 5.66 21.93 -15.90
N LEU A 177 4.53 21.37 -15.44
CA LEU A 177 3.27 21.38 -16.19
C LEU A 177 2.48 22.69 -16.06
N GLY A 178 2.97 23.63 -15.24
CA GLY A 178 2.34 24.93 -14.97
C GLY A 178 1.54 25.01 -13.67
N ALA A 179 1.64 24.01 -12.77
CA ALA A 179 0.93 24.05 -11.50
C ALA A 179 1.55 25.05 -10.51
N GLU A 180 0.71 25.72 -9.73
CA GLU A 180 1.14 26.59 -8.63
C GLU A 180 1.10 25.83 -7.30
N ILE A 181 2.27 25.37 -6.85
CA ILE A 181 2.40 24.52 -5.66
C ILE A 181 3.47 25.10 -4.73
N GLU A 182 3.12 25.34 -3.47
CA GLU A 182 4.02 25.76 -2.41
C GLU A 182 4.26 24.61 -1.43
N THR A 183 5.50 24.42 -1.00
CA THR A 183 5.89 23.42 0.01
C THR A 183 6.59 24.13 1.17
N THR A 184 6.57 23.51 2.35
CA THR A 184 7.29 24.02 3.53
C THR A 184 8.65 23.33 3.62
N HIS A 185 9.72 24.01 3.21
CA HIS A 185 11.07 23.41 3.11
C HIS A 185 11.09 22.08 2.32
N GLY A 186 10.26 21.97 1.28
CA GLY A 186 10.14 20.77 0.45
C GLY A 186 9.31 19.63 1.06
N LYS A 187 8.59 19.88 2.16
CA LYS A 187 7.77 18.92 2.91
C LYS A 187 6.33 19.43 3.08
N PRO A 188 5.38 18.61 3.59
CA PRO A 188 4.07 19.09 4.02
C PRO A 188 4.16 20.12 5.17
N PRO A 189 3.15 21.00 5.34
CA PRO A 189 1.95 21.12 4.50
C PRO A 189 2.29 21.60 3.08
N VAL A 190 1.53 21.11 2.11
CA VAL A 190 1.65 21.46 0.69
C VAL A 190 0.41 22.25 0.29
N ILE A 191 0.61 23.42 -0.32
CA ILE A 191 -0.48 24.31 -0.74
C ILE A 191 -0.55 24.26 -2.27
N VAL A 192 -1.73 23.96 -2.80
CA VAL A 192 -2.05 24.07 -4.22
C VAL A 192 -2.86 25.34 -4.40
N ARG A 193 -2.39 26.25 -5.24
CA ARG A 193 -3.11 27.47 -5.61
C ARG A 193 -3.87 27.26 -6.91
N ARG A 194 -4.96 27.99 -7.07
CA ARG A 194 -5.68 28.04 -8.34
C ARG A 194 -4.84 28.76 -9.39
N GLY A 195 -4.18 27.99 -10.26
CA GLY A 195 -3.36 28.51 -11.36
C GLY A 195 -4.05 28.47 -12.73
N HIS A 196 -3.25 28.66 -13.78
CA HIS A 196 -3.69 28.53 -15.17
C HIS A 196 -3.87 27.05 -15.59
N PRO A 197 -4.62 26.77 -16.69
CA PRO A 197 -4.74 25.42 -17.21
C PRO A 197 -3.37 24.78 -17.51
N LEU A 198 -3.16 23.57 -17.00
CA LEU A 198 -1.91 22.83 -17.21
C LEU A 198 -1.66 22.55 -18.70
N ARG A 199 -0.38 22.50 -19.08
CA ARG A 199 0.05 22.11 -20.42
C ARG A 199 0.85 20.82 -20.33
N GLY A 200 0.50 19.86 -21.20
CA GLY A 200 1.21 18.61 -21.29
C GLY A 200 2.67 18.82 -21.69
N SER A 201 3.56 18.05 -21.08
CA SER A 201 4.99 18.12 -21.31
C SER A 201 5.63 16.74 -21.14
N ALA A 202 6.85 16.59 -21.64
CA ALA A 202 7.68 15.43 -21.38
C ALA A 202 8.47 15.65 -20.07
N ILE A 203 8.17 14.83 -19.08
CA ILE A 203 8.80 14.84 -17.76
C ILE A 203 9.74 13.63 -17.66
N ALA A 204 10.98 13.87 -17.24
CA ALA A 204 11.94 12.81 -16.94
C ALA A 204 12.27 12.83 -15.45
N SER A 205 12.45 11.64 -14.88
CA SER A 205 12.87 11.44 -13.49
C SER A 205 14.15 10.61 -13.46
N ASP A 206 15.07 10.96 -12.57
CA ASP A 206 16.29 10.18 -12.31
C ASP A 206 16.03 9.02 -11.33
N VAL A 207 14.81 8.91 -10.80
CA VAL A 207 14.40 7.90 -9.82
C VAL A 207 13.13 7.20 -10.32
N ALA A 208 13.10 5.86 -10.22
CA ALA A 208 11.89 5.08 -10.46
C ALA A 208 10.92 5.25 -9.29
N SER A 209 9.79 5.92 -9.50
CA SER A 209 8.82 6.20 -8.46
C SER A 209 7.39 6.20 -9.00
N ALA A 210 6.67 5.11 -8.72
CA ALA A 210 5.28 4.95 -9.11
C ALA A 210 4.40 6.11 -8.61
N GLN A 211 4.66 6.67 -7.44
CA GLN A 211 3.86 7.78 -6.90
C GLN A 211 4.07 9.09 -7.67
N VAL A 212 5.31 9.38 -8.10
CA VAL A 212 5.61 10.56 -8.92
C VAL A 212 4.99 10.38 -10.30
N LYS A 213 5.21 9.23 -10.94
CA LYS A 213 4.58 8.87 -12.21
C LYS A 213 3.07 9.02 -12.14
N SER A 214 2.42 8.39 -11.16
CA SER A 214 0.98 8.48 -10.97
C SER A 214 0.50 9.92 -10.83
N SER A 215 1.19 10.74 -10.02
CA SER A 215 0.81 12.15 -9.81
C SER A 215 0.90 12.97 -11.10
N VAL A 216 1.97 12.80 -11.89
CA VAL A 216 2.16 13.47 -13.18
C VAL A 216 1.12 13.03 -14.20
N LEU A 217 0.85 11.72 -14.31
CA LEU A 217 -0.18 11.21 -15.22
C LEU A 217 -1.58 11.69 -14.81
N LEU A 218 -1.88 11.75 -13.51
CA LEU A 218 -3.15 12.26 -13.01
C LEU A 218 -3.34 13.74 -13.34
N ALA A 219 -2.32 14.58 -13.15
CA ALA A 219 -2.35 15.97 -13.60
C ALA A 219 -2.48 16.07 -15.14
N GLY A 220 -1.83 15.16 -15.85
CA GLY A 220 -1.87 15.04 -17.31
C GLY A 220 -3.27 14.77 -17.87
N LEU A 221 -4.17 14.13 -17.12
CA LEU A 221 -5.58 13.93 -17.51
C LEU A 221 -6.32 15.24 -17.74
N PHE A 222 -5.92 16.32 -17.07
CA PHE A 222 -6.52 17.65 -17.15
C PHE A 222 -5.80 18.57 -18.14
N ALA A 223 -4.53 18.27 -18.42
CA ALA A 223 -3.65 19.14 -19.19
C ALA A 223 -4.07 19.29 -20.66
N GLN A 224 -3.65 20.38 -21.30
CA GLN A 224 -3.76 20.54 -22.75
C GLN A 224 -2.64 19.77 -23.45
N GLY A 225 -2.98 18.86 -24.35
CA GLY A 225 -2.00 18.05 -25.09
C GLY A 225 -1.67 16.72 -24.41
N GLU A 226 -0.48 16.20 -24.69
CA GLU A 226 0.02 14.93 -24.14
C GLU A 226 1.01 15.20 -23.00
N THR A 227 0.87 14.48 -21.90
CA THR A 227 1.84 14.48 -20.80
C THR A 227 2.53 13.13 -20.79
N SER A 228 3.87 13.12 -20.78
CA SER A 228 4.64 11.88 -20.68
C SER A 228 5.59 11.91 -19.48
N PHE A 229 5.83 10.73 -18.90
CA PHE A 229 6.73 10.54 -17.78
C PHE A 229 7.69 9.40 -18.10
N THR A 230 8.99 9.65 -17.99
CA THR A 230 10.06 8.67 -18.23
C THR A 230 10.82 8.36 -16.94
N GLU A 231 10.96 7.08 -16.65
CA GLU A 231 11.68 6.55 -15.48
C GLU A 231 12.96 5.81 -15.87
N PRO A 232 13.97 5.72 -14.99
CA PRO A 232 15.19 4.95 -15.27
C PRO A 232 14.91 3.43 -15.29
N ALA A 233 13.89 2.99 -14.53
CA ALA A 233 13.42 1.61 -14.46
C ALA A 233 11.90 1.58 -14.28
N LYS A 234 11.26 0.47 -14.65
CA LYS A 234 9.81 0.34 -14.54
C LYS A 234 9.38 0.25 -13.08
N SER A 235 8.61 1.24 -12.62
CA SER A 235 7.88 1.12 -11.37
C SER A 235 6.55 0.37 -11.57
N ARG A 236 5.81 0.17 -10.47
CA ARG A 236 4.41 -0.31 -10.46
C ARG A 236 3.54 0.39 -11.52
N ASP A 237 2.63 -0.35 -12.15
CA ASP A 237 1.80 0.08 -13.29
C ASP A 237 0.28 0.13 -13.00
N HIS A 238 -0.12 0.06 -11.72
CA HIS A 238 -1.53 0.07 -11.30
C HIS A 238 -2.32 1.30 -11.79
N THR A 239 -1.66 2.47 -11.94
CA THR A 239 -2.33 3.68 -12.46
C THR A 239 -2.67 3.51 -13.92
N GLU A 240 -1.72 3.05 -14.72
CA GLU A 240 -1.85 2.85 -16.14
C GLU A 240 -2.93 1.81 -16.47
N ARG A 241 -2.95 0.71 -15.71
CA ARG A 241 -3.95 -0.35 -15.81
C ARG A 241 -5.37 0.17 -15.59
N LEU A 242 -5.61 0.82 -14.46
CA LEU A 242 -6.94 1.29 -14.10
C LEU A 242 -7.41 2.44 -15.01
N LEU A 243 -6.52 3.38 -15.37
CA LEU A 243 -6.88 4.46 -16.31
C LEU A 243 -7.27 3.92 -17.69
N ARG A 244 -6.61 2.87 -18.20
CA ARG A 244 -7.02 2.21 -19.44
C ARG A 244 -8.41 1.60 -19.33
N THR A 245 -8.72 0.92 -18.22
CA THR A 245 -10.07 0.36 -17.96
C THR A 245 -11.15 1.44 -17.97
N MET A 246 -10.82 2.64 -17.49
CA MET A 246 -11.73 3.78 -17.48
C MET A 246 -11.83 4.50 -18.84
N GLY A 247 -11.08 4.07 -19.86
CA GLY A 247 -11.11 4.66 -21.20
C GLY A 247 -10.08 5.76 -21.48
N ALA A 248 -9.11 5.98 -20.59
CA ALA A 248 -8.03 6.92 -20.86
C ALA A 248 -7.08 6.40 -21.95
N GLU A 249 -6.64 7.28 -22.85
CA GLU A 249 -5.62 6.97 -23.85
C GLU A 249 -4.23 6.97 -23.20
N ILE A 250 -3.75 5.79 -22.81
CA ILE A 250 -2.42 5.56 -22.23
C ILE A 250 -1.51 4.82 -23.22
N VAL A 251 -0.41 5.47 -23.62
CA VAL A 251 0.62 4.87 -24.47
C VAL A 251 1.86 4.59 -23.63
N GLN A 252 2.41 3.38 -23.74
CA GLN A 252 3.63 3.00 -23.03
C GLN A 252 4.69 2.52 -24.01
N ARG A 253 5.89 3.12 -23.95
CA ARG A 253 7.05 2.78 -24.80
C ARG A 253 8.29 2.68 -23.92
N GLY A 254 8.80 1.46 -23.73
CA GLY A 254 9.92 1.23 -22.81
C GLY A 254 9.56 1.65 -21.38
N ASN A 255 10.30 2.62 -20.85
CA ASN A 255 10.08 3.19 -19.51
C ASN A 255 9.34 4.54 -19.56
N THR A 256 8.81 4.94 -20.71
CA THR A 256 8.00 6.14 -20.88
C THR A 256 6.53 5.78 -20.92
N VAL A 257 5.72 6.45 -20.11
CA VAL A 257 4.25 6.38 -20.15
C VAL A 257 3.70 7.75 -20.51
N ALA A 258 2.77 7.81 -21.45
CA ALA A 258 2.11 9.03 -21.89
C ALA A 258 0.59 8.92 -21.72
N VAL A 259 -0.04 10.04 -21.36
CA VAL A 259 -1.49 10.20 -21.26
C VAL A 259 -1.94 11.41 -22.06
N ARG A 260 -3.03 11.26 -22.82
CA ARG A 260 -3.69 12.38 -23.48
C ARG A 260 -4.62 13.08 -22.51
N GLY A 261 -4.46 14.40 -22.38
CA GLY A 261 -5.28 15.21 -21.50
C GLY A 261 -6.67 15.53 -22.04
N ARG A 262 -7.51 16.14 -21.19
CA ARG A 262 -8.97 16.26 -21.35
C ARG A 262 -9.63 14.89 -21.55
N ALA A 263 -9.16 13.92 -20.76
CA ALA A 263 -9.67 12.56 -20.80
C ALA A 263 -11.16 12.51 -20.41
N LYS A 264 -11.88 11.53 -20.96
CA LYS A 264 -13.19 11.15 -20.46
C LYS A 264 -13.05 9.80 -19.80
N LEU A 265 -13.43 9.72 -18.53
CA LEU A 265 -13.26 8.52 -17.73
C LEU A 265 -14.64 7.95 -17.42
N GLY A 266 -14.90 6.70 -17.78
CA GLY A 266 -16.13 6.00 -17.41
C GLY A 266 -16.08 5.44 -15.99
N GLY A 267 -17.24 5.35 -15.35
CA GLY A 267 -17.40 4.54 -14.14
C GLY A 267 -17.06 3.07 -14.38
N PHE A 268 -16.69 2.36 -13.31
CA PHE A 268 -16.20 0.98 -13.41
C PHE A 268 -16.64 0.12 -12.22
N ALA A 269 -16.64 -1.20 -12.43
CA ALA A 269 -16.70 -2.18 -11.35
C ALA A 269 -15.31 -2.80 -11.17
N LEU A 270 -14.84 -2.93 -9.93
CA LEU A 270 -13.54 -3.50 -9.61
C LEU A 270 -13.64 -4.37 -8.37
N ASP A 271 -13.22 -5.63 -8.50
CA ASP A 271 -12.85 -6.47 -7.35
C ASP A 271 -11.35 -6.26 -7.10
N VAL A 272 -11.01 -5.68 -5.95
CA VAL A 272 -9.62 -5.37 -5.59
C VAL A 272 -8.94 -6.66 -5.13
N PRO A 273 -7.84 -7.07 -5.81
CA PRO A 273 -7.17 -8.31 -5.44
C PRO A 273 -6.50 -8.22 -4.07
N GLY A 274 -6.32 -9.36 -3.43
CA GLY A 274 -5.58 -9.45 -2.17
C GLY A 274 -4.15 -8.95 -2.33
N ASP A 275 -3.67 -8.18 -1.35
CA ASP A 275 -2.34 -7.56 -1.39
C ASP A 275 -1.24 -8.62 -1.32
N LEU A 276 -0.40 -8.68 -2.36
CA LEU A 276 0.78 -9.55 -2.35
C LEU A 276 1.75 -9.20 -1.21
N SER A 277 1.84 -7.93 -0.82
CA SER A 277 2.65 -7.50 0.32
C SER A 277 2.16 -8.12 1.63
N SER A 278 0.84 -8.24 1.81
CA SER A 278 0.24 -8.88 2.98
C SER A 278 0.37 -10.41 2.90
N ALA A 279 0.14 -10.99 1.72
CA ALA A 279 0.34 -12.40 1.44
C ALA A 279 1.78 -12.85 1.72
N ALA A 280 2.78 -12.01 1.45
CA ALA A 280 4.18 -12.32 1.67
C ALA A 280 4.50 -12.74 3.11
N PHE A 281 3.85 -12.11 4.10
CA PHE A 281 4.03 -12.48 5.52
C PHE A 281 3.45 -13.86 5.85
N LEU A 282 2.28 -14.20 5.29
CA LEU A 282 1.68 -15.53 5.50
C LEU A 282 2.44 -16.61 4.75
N ILE A 283 2.88 -16.33 3.52
CA ILE A 283 3.73 -17.23 2.74
C ILE A 283 5.02 -17.51 3.50
N ALA A 284 5.70 -16.47 4.00
CA ALA A 284 6.90 -16.63 4.80
C ALA A 284 6.65 -17.42 6.10
N ALA A 285 5.54 -17.15 6.80
CA ALA A 285 5.17 -17.91 7.99
C ALA A 285 4.96 -19.40 7.66
N ALA A 286 4.30 -19.72 6.55
CA ALA A 286 4.08 -21.11 6.12
C ALA A 286 5.38 -21.80 5.66
N LEU A 287 6.28 -21.09 4.98
CA LEU A 287 7.59 -21.59 4.57
C LEU A 287 8.45 -21.99 5.77
N LEU A 288 8.41 -21.18 6.83
CA LEU A 288 9.21 -21.34 8.05
C LEU A 288 8.52 -22.20 9.12
N ALA A 289 7.26 -22.58 8.92
CA ALA A 289 6.49 -23.38 9.88
C ALA A 289 7.04 -24.82 10.00
N PRO A 290 6.61 -25.58 11.04
CA PRO A 290 6.98 -26.98 11.18
C PRO A 290 6.63 -27.81 9.93
N GLU A 291 7.45 -28.82 9.65
CA GLU A 291 7.29 -29.73 8.51
C GLU A 291 5.86 -30.31 8.44
N GLY A 292 5.28 -30.34 7.24
CA GLY A 292 3.89 -30.74 7.00
C GLY A 292 2.87 -29.60 7.10
N SER A 293 3.31 -28.37 7.35
CA SER A 293 2.44 -27.19 7.27
C SER A 293 2.13 -26.80 5.83
N THR A 294 0.91 -26.34 5.59
CA THR A 294 0.42 -25.92 4.27
C THR A 294 -0.40 -24.63 4.39
N LEU A 295 -0.27 -23.78 3.37
CA LEU A 295 -1.07 -22.57 3.22
C LEU A 295 -1.57 -22.49 1.78
N SER A 296 -2.88 -22.27 1.61
CA SER A 296 -3.50 -21.89 0.35
C SER A 296 -4.16 -20.52 0.50
N LEU A 297 -3.71 -19.57 -0.32
CA LEU A 297 -4.25 -18.23 -0.43
C LEU A 297 -5.12 -18.10 -1.68
N GLN A 298 -6.24 -17.41 -1.57
CA GLN A 298 -7.14 -17.13 -2.69
C GLN A 298 -7.00 -15.68 -3.16
N HIS A 299 -7.17 -15.49 -4.48
CA HIS A 299 -7.40 -14.19 -5.08
C HIS A 299 -6.31 -13.14 -4.76
N VAL A 300 -5.04 -13.55 -4.81
CA VAL A 300 -3.90 -12.65 -4.56
C VAL A 300 -3.48 -11.98 -5.85
N GLY A 301 -3.21 -10.67 -5.79
CA GLY A 301 -2.70 -9.92 -6.94
C GLY A 301 -1.29 -10.37 -7.29
N VAL A 302 -1.07 -10.75 -8.56
CA VAL A 302 0.23 -11.23 -9.07
C VAL A 302 0.76 -10.33 -10.18
N ASN A 303 0.50 -9.02 -10.06
CA ASN A 303 1.01 -8.05 -11.02
C ASN A 303 2.54 -8.19 -11.16
N PRO A 304 3.09 -8.38 -12.37
CA PRO A 304 4.53 -8.60 -12.57
C PRO A 304 5.43 -7.50 -11.98
N THR A 305 4.94 -6.27 -11.89
CA THR A 305 5.65 -5.13 -11.29
C THR A 305 5.65 -5.12 -9.75
N ARG A 306 4.91 -6.06 -9.13
CA ARG A 306 4.83 -6.32 -7.68
C ARG A 306 5.31 -7.73 -7.30
N ALA A 307 5.36 -8.65 -8.26
CA ALA A 307 5.67 -10.06 -8.04
C ALA A 307 7.15 -10.34 -7.71
N GLY A 308 7.98 -9.33 -7.42
CA GLY A 308 9.40 -9.52 -7.09
C GLY A 308 9.61 -10.42 -5.86
N PHE A 309 8.68 -10.41 -4.90
CA PHE A 309 8.72 -11.33 -3.76
C PHE A 309 8.60 -12.80 -4.20
N LEU A 310 7.73 -13.12 -5.17
CA LEU A 310 7.55 -14.48 -5.67
C LEU A 310 8.83 -14.98 -6.37
N ASP A 311 9.49 -14.10 -7.12
CA ASP A 311 10.78 -14.40 -7.74
C ASP A 311 11.87 -14.60 -6.66
N ALA A 312 11.90 -13.73 -5.65
CA ALA A 312 12.87 -13.79 -4.56
C ALA A 312 12.74 -15.09 -3.73
N VAL A 313 11.52 -15.52 -3.38
CA VAL A 313 11.34 -16.79 -2.65
C VAL A 313 11.75 -18.00 -3.50
N ALA A 314 11.57 -17.95 -4.83
CA ALA A 314 12.09 -18.99 -5.71
C ALA A 314 13.64 -19.07 -5.68
N MET A 315 14.33 -17.94 -5.53
CA MET A 315 15.79 -17.90 -5.34
C MET A 315 16.23 -18.52 -4.01
N PHE A 316 15.39 -18.45 -2.97
CA PHE A 316 15.58 -19.20 -1.72
C PHE A 316 15.37 -20.73 -1.89
N GLY A 317 15.01 -21.19 -3.09
CA GLY A 317 14.68 -22.58 -3.41
C GLY A 317 13.22 -22.95 -3.11
N ALA A 318 12.37 -21.98 -2.76
CA ALA A 318 11.00 -22.25 -2.40
C ALA A 318 10.15 -22.66 -3.61
N ARG A 319 9.37 -23.73 -3.47
CA ARG A 319 8.34 -24.10 -4.44
C ARG A 319 6.98 -23.52 -4.05
N LEU A 320 6.41 -22.72 -4.95
CA LEU A 320 5.06 -22.16 -4.83
C LEU A 320 4.24 -22.61 -6.02
N GLN A 321 3.04 -23.13 -5.77
CA GLN A 321 2.07 -23.43 -6.81
C GLN A 321 1.23 -22.18 -7.05
N LEU A 322 1.19 -21.75 -8.30
CA LEU A 322 0.47 -20.57 -8.75
C LEU A 322 -0.63 -21.00 -9.72
N GLU A 323 -1.89 -20.76 -9.34
CA GLU A 323 -3.04 -21.03 -10.19
C GLU A 323 -3.64 -19.71 -10.63
N LEU A 324 -3.35 -19.31 -11.87
CA LEU A 324 -3.88 -18.08 -12.44
C LEU A 324 -5.41 -18.14 -12.45
N GLY A 325 -6.04 -17.17 -11.80
CA GLY A 325 -7.49 -17.02 -11.80
C GLY A 325 -7.96 -16.23 -13.02
N GLU A 326 -9.27 -16.29 -13.29
CA GLU A 326 -9.90 -15.36 -14.22
C GLU A 326 -9.82 -13.95 -13.63
N SER A 327 -9.14 -13.03 -14.31
CA SER A 327 -9.09 -11.63 -13.90
C SER A 327 -10.40 -10.95 -14.30
N GLY A 328 -11.33 -10.78 -13.35
CA GLY A 328 -12.53 -9.95 -13.51
C GLY A 328 -12.24 -8.45 -13.63
N GLY A 329 -10.97 -8.05 -13.55
CA GLY A 329 -10.51 -6.66 -13.59
C GLY A 329 -9.13 -6.51 -14.27
N PRO A 330 -8.53 -5.31 -14.22
CA PRO A 330 -7.29 -5.01 -14.94
C PRO A 330 -6.01 -5.58 -14.32
N GLU A 331 -6.12 -6.16 -13.13
CA GLU A 331 -5.02 -6.70 -12.35
C GLU A 331 -5.05 -8.24 -12.40
N PRO A 332 -3.91 -8.90 -12.67
CA PRO A 332 -3.87 -10.35 -12.69
C PRO A 332 -3.94 -10.90 -11.26
N VAL A 333 -4.67 -12.00 -11.10
CA VAL A 333 -4.91 -12.66 -9.80
C VAL A 333 -4.54 -14.13 -9.86
N ALA A 334 -4.15 -14.69 -8.72
CA ALA A 334 -3.89 -16.12 -8.60
C ALA A 334 -4.29 -16.69 -7.23
N GLY A 335 -4.61 -17.97 -7.22
CA GLY A 335 -4.49 -18.80 -6.02
C GLY A 335 -3.02 -19.17 -5.80
N LEU A 336 -2.55 -19.09 -4.55
CA LEU A 336 -1.17 -19.41 -4.18
C LEU A 336 -1.15 -20.52 -3.15
N THR A 337 -0.43 -21.61 -3.42
CA THR A 337 -0.25 -22.69 -2.46
C THR A 337 1.23 -22.89 -2.15
N VAL A 338 1.55 -22.97 -0.86
CA VAL A 338 2.91 -23.14 -0.36
C VAL A 338 2.93 -24.12 0.81
N GLN A 339 4.06 -24.80 0.98
CA GLN A 339 4.29 -25.75 2.06
C GLN A 339 5.59 -25.42 2.79
N ALA A 340 5.65 -25.83 4.06
CA ALA A 340 6.87 -25.72 4.85
C ALA A 340 8.05 -26.39 4.13
N GLN A 341 9.19 -25.70 4.05
CA GLN A 341 10.36 -26.22 3.37
C GLN A 341 11.65 -25.57 3.88
N LYS A 342 12.76 -26.31 3.75
CA LYS A 342 14.08 -25.75 4.01
C LYS A 342 14.47 -24.80 2.89
N LEU A 343 14.97 -23.63 3.27
CA LEU A 343 15.40 -22.58 2.35
C LEU A 343 16.92 -22.51 2.29
N ARG A 344 17.46 -21.96 1.21
CA ARG A 344 18.88 -21.69 1.03
C ARG A 344 19.12 -20.20 0.87
N GLY A 345 20.23 -19.71 1.41
CA GLY A 345 20.63 -18.32 1.27
C GLY A 345 20.73 -17.91 -0.21
N ALA A 346 20.46 -16.64 -0.48
CA ALA A 346 20.36 -16.09 -1.82
C ALA A 346 20.92 -14.67 -1.89
N GLU A 347 21.45 -14.28 -3.05
CA GLU A 347 21.84 -12.90 -3.35
C GLU A 347 20.69 -12.20 -4.08
N LEU A 348 20.14 -11.14 -3.47
CA LEU A 348 19.01 -10.37 -3.96
C LEU A 348 19.47 -8.95 -4.29
N GLU A 349 19.44 -8.59 -5.56
CA GLU A 349 19.85 -7.26 -6.04
C GLU A 349 19.07 -6.82 -7.28
N GLY A 350 19.31 -5.57 -7.71
CA GLY A 350 18.77 -5.03 -8.95
C GLY A 350 17.24 -4.99 -9.00
N ASP A 351 16.69 -5.48 -10.11
CA ASP A 351 15.25 -5.39 -10.41
C ASP A 351 14.37 -6.17 -9.41
N ILE A 352 14.87 -7.27 -8.83
CA ILE A 352 14.13 -8.06 -7.85
C ILE A 352 13.88 -7.23 -6.58
N VAL A 353 14.92 -6.55 -6.07
CA VAL A 353 14.79 -5.68 -4.89
C VAL A 353 13.91 -4.46 -5.20
N LEU A 354 13.96 -3.91 -6.42
CA LEU A 354 13.07 -2.82 -6.81
C LEU A 354 11.59 -3.25 -6.78
N ARG A 355 11.27 -4.43 -7.31
CA ARG A 355 9.90 -4.97 -7.37
C ARG A 355 9.41 -5.53 -6.03
N ALA A 356 10.33 -5.89 -5.13
CA ALA A 356 10.07 -6.44 -3.80
C ALA A 356 10.51 -5.52 -2.66
N ILE A 357 10.68 -4.21 -2.92
CA ILE A 357 11.31 -3.28 -1.97
C ILE A 357 10.61 -3.28 -0.61
N ASP A 358 9.29 -3.39 -0.68
CA ASP A 358 8.38 -3.41 0.44
C ASP A 358 8.45 -4.76 1.21
N GLU A 359 8.87 -5.84 0.56
CA GLU A 359 9.00 -7.20 1.12
C GLU A 359 10.41 -7.50 1.63
N VAL A 360 11.38 -6.60 1.46
CA VAL A 360 12.74 -6.77 2.01
C VAL A 360 12.75 -7.11 3.51
N PRO A 361 11.93 -6.50 4.39
CA PRO A 361 11.86 -6.92 5.79
C PRO A 361 11.54 -8.40 5.98
N ILE A 362 10.56 -8.94 5.24
CA ILE A 362 10.19 -10.36 5.37
C ILE A 362 11.18 -11.28 4.65
N LEU A 363 11.80 -10.84 3.54
CA LEU A 363 12.89 -11.56 2.88
C LEU A 363 14.14 -11.65 3.77
N ALA A 364 14.43 -10.62 4.56
CA ALA A 364 15.50 -10.66 5.55
C ALA A 364 15.22 -11.68 6.65
N VAL A 365 13.96 -11.81 7.09
CA VAL A 365 13.56 -12.89 8.01
C VAL A 365 13.76 -14.26 7.37
N LEU A 366 13.34 -14.47 6.12
CA LEU A 366 13.60 -15.73 5.41
C LEU A 366 15.11 -16.04 5.34
N GLY A 367 15.94 -15.03 5.03
CA GLY A 367 17.40 -15.14 5.05
C GLY A 367 17.98 -15.54 6.39
N ALA A 368 17.43 -15.04 7.49
CA ALA A 368 17.88 -15.39 8.83
C ALA A 368 17.60 -16.86 9.20
N PHE A 369 16.61 -17.49 8.56
CA PHE A 369 16.26 -18.91 8.74
C PHE A 369 16.77 -19.85 7.62
N ALA A 370 17.36 -19.31 6.56
CA ALA A 370 17.86 -20.09 5.44
C ALA A 370 19.19 -20.79 5.76
N GLU A 371 19.56 -21.80 4.97
CA GLU A 371 20.89 -22.41 5.02
C GLU A 371 21.87 -21.61 4.17
N GLY A 372 22.94 -21.08 4.78
CA GLY A 372 23.96 -20.29 4.08
C GLY A 372 23.78 -18.77 4.24
N GLU A 373 24.45 -17.99 3.42
CA GLU A 373 24.41 -16.52 3.46
C GLU A 373 23.33 -15.97 2.52
N THR A 374 22.57 -14.98 3.00
CA THR A 374 21.70 -14.13 2.19
C THR A 374 22.28 -12.73 2.13
N VAL A 375 22.38 -12.16 0.93
CA VAL A 375 22.84 -10.79 0.70
C VAL A 375 21.75 -10.02 -0.02
N ILE A 376 21.36 -8.85 0.49
CA ILE A 376 20.38 -7.95 -0.11
C ILE A 376 21.08 -6.63 -0.42
N ARG A 377 20.98 -6.13 -1.65
CA ARG A 377 21.58 -4.86 -2.12
C ARG A 377 20.60 -3.99 -2.89
N GLY A 378 20.89 -2.69 -3.02
CA GLY A 378 20.04 -1.74 -3.77
C GLY A 378 18.73 -1.36 -3.07
N ALA A 379 18.67 -1.50 -1.75
CA ALA A 379 17.51 -1.23 -0.90
C ALA A 379 17.63 0.08 -0.09
N GLN A 380 18.48 1.03 -0.49
CA GLN A 380 18.73 2.28 0.26
C GLN A 380 17.48 3.13 0.52
N GLU A 381 16.47 3.04 -0.35
CA GLU A 381 15.18 3.73 -0.19
C GLU A 381 14.42 3.28 1.08
N LEU A 382 14.78 2.15 1.67
CA LEU A 382 14.20 1.66 2.93
C LEU A 382 14.65 2.42 4.18
N ARG A 383 15.73 3.21 4.08
CA ARG A 383 16.22 4.04 5.20
C ARG A 383 15.35 5.26 5.47
N VAL A 384 14.52 5.65 4.51
CA VAL A 384 13.72 6.89 4.54
C VAL A 384 12.21 6.62 4.43
N LYS A 385 11.78 5.44 4.89
CA LYS A 385 10.36 5.05 4.96
C LYS A 385 9.72 5.55 6.26
N GLU A 386 8.75 4.82 6.80
CA GLU A 386 8.18 5.06 8.13
C GLU A 386 9.27 5.07 9.21
N SER A 387 10.27 4.20 9.04
CA SER A 387 11.48 4.09 9.87
C SER A 387 12.71 3.82 8.98
N ASP A 388 13.92 3.79 9.55
CA ASP A 388 15.07 3.16 8.88
C ASP A 388 14.91 1.63 8.99
N ARG A 389 14.22 1.04 8.02
CA ARG A 389 13.88 -0.39 8.05
C ARG A 389 15.11 -1.29 8.00
N LEU A 390 16.20 -0.87 7.35
CA LEU A 390 17.42 -1.68 7.30
C LEU A 390 18.04 -1.76 8.70
N ALA A 391 18.16 -0.62 9.38
CA ALA A 391 18.68 -0.56 10.74
C ALA A 391 17.78 -1.34 11.72
N GLN A 392 16.45 -1.18 11.63
CA GLN A 392 15.50 -1.90 12.48
C GLN A 392 15.54 -3.42 12.27
N MET A 393 15.61 -3.87 11.01
CA MET A 393 15.75 -5.30 10.71
C MET A 393 17.07 -5.86 11.24
N ALA A 394 18.19 -5.16 11.04
CA ALA A 394 19.49 -5.61 11.54
C ALA A 394 19.51 -5.70 13.07
N ALA A 395 19.01 -4.67 13.76
CA ALA A 395 18.94 -4.63 15.22
C ALA A 395 18.06 -5.75 15.79
N GLY A 396 16.84 -5.91 15.26
CA GLY A 396 15.90 -6.92 15.77
C GLY A 396 16.34 -8.35 15.46
N LEU A 397 16.89 -8.63 14.28
CA LEU A 397 17.42 -9.96 13.95
C LEU A 397 18.62 -10.32 14.84
N ARG A 398 19.53 -9.37 15.10
CA ARG A 398 20.63 -9.56 16.07
C ARG A 398 20.10 -9.82 17.48
N ALA A 399 19.06 -9.10 17.91
CA ALA A 399 18.43 -9.33 19.21
C ALA A 399 17.81 -10.74 19.33
N MET A 400 17.34 -11.32 18.22
CA MET A 400 16.85 -12.70 18.14
C MET A 400 17.97 -13.74 17.98
N GLY A 401 19.24 -13.32 17.90
CA GLY A 401 20.42 -14.18 17.84
C GLY A 401 20.98 -14.46 16.45
N ALA A 402 20.56 -13.74 15.40
CA ALA A 402 21.19 -13.86 14.08
C ALA A 402 22.49 -13.05 13.96
N HIS A 403 23.36 -13.49 13.06
CA HIS A 403 24.50 -12.72 12.60
C HIS A 403 24.10 -11.93 11.35
N VAL A 404 24.02 -10.61 11.51
CA VAL A 404 23.61 -9.68 10.44
C VAL A 404 24.63 -8.55 10.36
N ASP A 405 25.13 -8.27 9.18
CA ASP A 405 25.92 -7.08 8.85
C ASP A 405 25.03 -6.10 8.08
N GLU A 406 25.06 -4.85 8.50
CA GLU A 406 24.33 -3.78 7.82
C GLU A 406 25.20 -3.20 6.71
N LEU A 407 24.62 -3.06 5.52
CA LEU A 407 25.26 -2.41 4.37
C LEU A 407 24.61 -1.03 4.15
N PRO A 408 25.30 -0.06 3.51
CA PRO A 408 24.69 1.23 3.20
C PRO A 408 23.37 1.12 2.42
N ASP A 409 23.26 0.11 1.56
CA ASP A 409 22.14 -0.13 0.66
C ASP A 409 21.46 -1.49 0.89
N GLY A 410 21.66 -2.15 2.03
CA GLY A 410 21.02 -3.43 2.29
C GLY A 410 21.55 -4.18 3.51
N LEU A 411 21.53 -5.52 3.44
CA LEU A 411 21.84 -6.41 4.57
C LEU A 411 22.62 -7.63 4.08
N ARG A 412 23.56 -8.11 4.88
CA ARG A 412 24.16 -9.44 4.75
C ARG A 412 23.80 -10.25 6.00
N ILE A 413 23.23 -11.44 5.80
CA ILE A 413 22.59 -12.23 6.85
C ILE A 413 23.13 -13.65 6.75
N GLN A 414 23.78 -14.13 7.81
CA GLN A 414 24.14 -15.53 7.92
C GLN A 414 22.93 -16.30 8.46
N GLY A 415 22.38 -17.18 7.63
CA GLY A 415 21.20 -17.96 7.97
C GLY A 415 21.49 -19.07 8.99
N GLY A 416 20.49 -19.39 9.80
CA GLY A 416 20.56 -20.34 10.89
C GLY A 416 19.25 -20.45 11.68
N ALA A 417 19.33 -20.79 12.97
CA ALA A 417 18.15 -20.81 13.83
C ALA A 417 18.13 -19.59 14.74
N LEU A 418 17.02 -18.85 14.76
CA LEU A 418 16.83 -17.76 15.70
C LEU A 418 16.49 -18.30 17.10
N ARG A 419 17.15 -17.77 18.12
CA ARG A 419 16.80 -18.05 19.51
C ARG A 419 15.43 -17.48 19.85
N GLY A 420 15.15 -16.25 19.45
CA GLY A 420 14.00 -15.50 19.97
C GLY A 420 14.32 -14.92 21.36
N ALA A 421 13.35 -14.96 22.29
CA ALA A 421 13.47 -14.34 23.62
C ALA A 421 13.85 -12.85 23.57
N ALA A 422 13.39 -12.17 22.52
CA ALA A 422 13.72 -10.78 22.25
C ALA A 422 12.52 -9.86 22.52
N ALA A 423 12.83 -8.64 22.95
CA ALA A 423 11.91 -7.51 22.92
C ALA A 423 12.25 -6.66 21.70
N ILE A 424 11.31 -6.56 20.77
CA ILE A 424 11.45 -5.82 19.52
C ILE A 424 10.54 -4.59 19.59
N ASP A 425 11.05 -3.44 19.20
CA ASP A 425 10.24 -2.25 18.93
C ASP A 425 9.94 -2.17 17.44
N SER A 426 8.68 -2.02 17.06
CA SER A 426 8.31 -1.84 15.65
C SER A 426 8.66 -0.47 15.09
N ALA A 427 9.07 0.48 15.95
CA ALA A 427 9.47 1.84 15.55
C ALA A 427 8.38 2.55 14.72
N MET A 428 7.11 2.32 15.07
CA MET A 428 5.94 2.83 14.34
C MET A 428 5.85 2.37 12.88
N ASP A 429 6.48 1.24 12.55
CA ASP A 429 6.51 0.68 11.20
C ASP A 429 5.79 -0.67 11.15
N HIS A 430 4.69 -0.70 10.38
CA HIS A 430 3.86 -1.88 10.23
C HIS A 430 4.63 -3.08 9.66
N ARG A 431 5.61 -2.86 8.75
CA ARG A 431 6.35 -3.96 8.13
C ARG A 431 7.33 -4.60 9.09
N ILE A 432 7.87 -3.81 10.03
CA ILE A 432 8.74 -4.31 11.10
C ILE A 432 7.90 -5.12 12.09
N ALA A 433 6.74 -4.62 12.51
CA ALA A 433 5.81 -5.37 13.37
C ALA A 433 5.41 -6.73 12.77
N LEU A 434 5.01 -6.74 11.49
CA LEU A 434 4.62 -7.94 10.76
C LEU A 434 5.80 -8.91 10.59
N ALA A 435 6.96 -8.43 10.14
CA ALA A 435 8.13 -9.26 9.89
C ALA A 435 8.62 -9.96 11.16
N PHE A 436 8.75 -9.22 12.28
CA PHE A 436 9.21 -9.82 13.54
C PHE A 436 8.17 -10.69 14.22
N SER A 437 6.87 -10.46 13.97
CA SER A 437 5.84 -11.40 14.38
C SER A 437 6.00 -12.74 13.65
N VAL A 438 6.25 -12.73 12.34
CA VAL A 438 6.54 -13.95 11.58
C VAL A 438 7.84 -14.61 12.04
N ALA A 439 8.89 -13.82 12.29
CA ALA A 439 10.15 -14.35 12.81
C ALA A 439 9.96 -15.05 14.18
N ALA A 440 9.12 -14.49 15.05
CA ALA A 440 8.81 -15.06 16.36
C ALA A 440 8.06 -16.41 16.26
N LEU A 441 7.19 -16.59 15.26
CA LEU A 441 6.53 -17.87 15.00
C LEU A 441 7.52 -19.00 14.68
N ALA A 442 8.65 -18.68 14.04
CA ALA A 442 9.68 -19.65 13.64
C ALA A 442 10.85 -19.75 14.65
N ALA A 443 10.92 -18.87 15.65
CA ALA A 443 12.00 -18.83 16.64
C ALA A 443 11.93 -19.98 17.65
N ARG A 444 12.97 -20.15 18.48
CA ARG A 444 12.96 -21.16 19.55
C ARG A 444 12.21 -20.74 20.80
N GLU A 445 12.20 -19.45 21.13
CA GLU A 445 11.58 -18.88 22.32
C GLU A 445 10.62 -17.74 21.93
N PRO A 446 9.55 -17.49 22.70
CA PRO A 446 8.62 -16.39 22.43
C PRO A 446 9.31 -15.03 22.37
N CYS A 447 8.78 -14.12 21.55
CA CYS A 447 9.24 -12.73 21.47
C CYS A 447 8.11 -11.76 21.81
N THR A 448 8.48 -10.57 22.25
CA THR A 448 7.54 -9.46 22.48
C THR A 448 7.78 -8.37 21.44
N ILE A 449 6.74 -8.00 20.70
CA ILE A 449 6.76 -6.96 19.69
C ILE A 449 5.98 -5.77 20.23
N SER A 450 6.65 -4.65 20.45
CA SER A 450 6.05 -3.38 20.84
C SER A 450 5.57 -2.63 19.59
N GLY A 451 4.49 -1.87 19.74
CA GLY A 451 3.83 -1.22 18.60
C GLY A 451 3.14 -2.24 17.69
N ALA A 452 2.48 -3.24 18.29
CA ALA A 452 1.76 -4.28 17.57
C ALA A 452 0.59 -3.72 16.76
N GLU A 453 -0.07 -2.66 17.26
CA GLU A 453 -1.17 -1.95 16.61
C GLU A 453 -0.83 -1.42 15.22
N TRP A 454 0.46 -1.16 14.93
CA TRP A 454 0.89 -0.68 13.63
C TRP A 454 0.65 -1.70 12.53
N ALA A 455 0.59 -3.00 12.83
CA ALA A 455 0.26 -4.04 11.86
C ALA A 455 -1.07 -3.77 11.13
N ASP A 456 -2.06 -3.18 11.82
CA ASP A 456 -3.38 -2.88 11.24
C ASP A 456 -3.34 -1.79 10.16
N VAL A 457 -2.24 -1.03 10.03
CA VAL A 457 -2.08 -0.04 8.94
C VAL A 457 -2.11 -0.70 7.56
N SER A 458 -1.53 -1.90 7.42
CA SER A 458 -1.46 -2.63 6.15
C SER A 458 -2.15 -3.99 6.18
N PHE A 459 -2.29 -4.61 7.36
CA PHE A 459 -2.93 -5.90 7.53
C PHE A 459 -3.87 -5.88 8.74
N PRO A 460 -5.03 -5.21 8.64
CA PRO A 460 -6.06 -5.27 9.66
C PRO A 460 -6.39 -6.70 10.07
N GLY A 461 -6.38 -6.98 11.37
CA GLY A 461 -6.75 -8.30 11.89
C GLY A 461 -5.65 -9.37 11.76
N PHE A 462 -4.42 -8.97 11.43
CA PHE A 462 -3.28 -9.89 11.27
C PHE A 462 -3.12 -10.88 12.44
N TYR A 463 -3.07 -10.38 13.69
CA TYR A 463 -2.91 -11.26 14.85
C TYR A 463 -4.12 -12.16 15.10
N ALA A 464 -5.33 -11.72 14.73
CA ALA A 464 -6.51 -12.57 14.80
C ALA A 464 -6.40 -13.73 13.80
N LEU A 465 -5.96 -13.45 12.57
CA LEU A 465 -5.71 -14.45 11.55
C LEU A 465 -4.60 -15.44 11.96
N LEU A 466 -3.51 -14.96 12.55
CA LEU A 466 -2.46 -15.85 13.08
C LEU A 466 -3.02 -16.82 14.14
N ARG A 467 -3.89 -16.35 15.03
CA ARG A 467 -4.56 -17.20 16.03
C ARG A 467 -5.45 -18.24 15.38
N THR A 468 -6.21 -17.90 14.33
CA THR A 468 -7.02 -18.89 13.59
C THR A 468 -6.15 -19.92 12.88
N MET A 469 -4.91 -19.57 12.53
CA MET A 469 -3.90 -20.48 12.00
C MET A 469 -3.16 -21.27 13.10
N GLY A 470 -3.58 -21.18 14.37
CA GLY A 470 -3.00 -21.96 15.46
C GLY A 470 -1.78 -21.33 16.15
N ALA A 471 -1.47 -20.06 15.87
CA ALA A 471 -0.46 -19.33 16.63
C ALA A 471 -1.00 -18.91 18.01
N GLU A 472 -0.16 -19.02 19.03
CA GLU A 472 -0.43 -18.44 20.35
C GLU A 472 0.12 -17.00 20.36
N VAL A 473 -0.79 -16.03 20.41
CA VAL A 473 -0.49 -14.61 20.44
C VAL A 473 -1.26 -13.94 21.58
N GLU A 474 -0.57 -13.25 22.48
CA GLU A 474 -1.16 -12.45 23.56
C GLU A 474 -0.98 -10.97 23.24
N ILE A 475 -2.06 -10.17 23.33
CA ILE A 475 -2.03 -8.72 23.12
C ILE A 475 -2.29 -8.02 24.45
N PHE A 476 -1.43 -7.08 24.83
CA PHE A 476 -1.54 -6.33 26.09
C PHE A 476 -1.02 -4.90 25.95
N SER A 477 -1.34 -4.03 26.92
CA SER A 477 -0.97 -2.62 26.94
C SER A 477 0.48 -2.35 27.32
#